data_AF-A0A525J972-F1
#
_entry.id   AF-A0A525J972-F1
#
_cell.length_a   1.000
_cell.length_b   1.000
_cell.length_c   1.000
_cell.angle_alpha   90.00
_cell.angle_beta   90.00
_cell.angle_gamma   90.00
#
_symmetry.space_group_name_H-M   'P 1'
#
loop_
_entity.id
_entity.type
_entity.pdbx_description
1 polymer ?
#
loop_
_entity_poly.entity_id
_entity_poly.type
_entity_poly.pdbx_seq_one_letter_code
_entity_poly.pdbx_strand_id
1 'polypeptide(L)'
;SPDRPPEQNAAPCRPHRRRRPPAPGRGFLRPGAEQRTTSDMPATEIHQRGLDLVKIQCAQADGILKAQGYTQGSEGARLRALFNDPKLRYANTDAGKAKLIADLNAKVTEVQAKRPRWFGTLPKARLVVRRVPQAIEAGASGGYYESGSLDGTRPGAYYVNLRDTAELPAWVLPSITFHEGVPGHHLQLSLAQEADVPLIRKGGSFAGYTEGWALYAEQLAVEMGLYEHDPLGHVGQLHESLFRCVRLVVDTGLHSQGWSRERAIKYVVDVLGDSEAAMASEVEKYCVWPGQACSYMLGKLDWLRLRQKAKDALGPRFDIRRFHDAGLLWGAMPLAVLDRRIDAYIQEG
;
A
#
# COMPACT_ATOMS: atom_id res chain seq x y z
N SER A 1 32.35 -71.33 -34.20
CA SER A 1 31.06 -71.77 -33.65
C SER A 1 31.20 -72.04 -32.18
N PRO A 2 30.22 -71.62 -31.36
CA PRO A 2 29.51 -70.33 -31.33
C PRO A 2 29.85 -69.61 -29.99
N ASP A 3 29.64 -68.31 -29.84
CA ASP A 3 28.42 -67.82 -29.20
C ASP A 3 28.20 -66.32 -29.43
N ARG A 4 26.90 -65.96 -29.46
CA ARG A 4 26.28 -64.74 -29.98
C ARG A 4 26.79 -63.40 -29.37
N PRO A 5 26.65 -62.28 -30.13
CA PRO A 5 26.92 -60.93 -29.63
C PRO A 5 25.81 -60.42 -28.69
N PRO A 6 26.12 -59.48 -27.78
CA PRO A 6 25.17 -58.99 -26.78
C PRO A 6 24.13 -58.02 -27.37
N GLU A 7 22.86 -58.24 -27.00
CA GLU A 7 21.70 -57.41 -27.30
C GLU A 7 21.83 -56.00 -26.70
N GLN A 8 21.48 -55.00 -27.52
CA GLN A 8 21.30 -53.61 -27.11
C GLN A 8 20.07 -53.50 -26.20
N ASN A 9 20.30 -53.19 -24.92
CA ASN A 9 19.25 -52.87 -23.97
C ASN A 9 18.75 -51.43 -24.18
N ALA A 10 17.83 -51.24 -25.13
CA ALA A 10 17.02 -50.03 -25.23
C ALA A 10 15.90 -50.10 -24.18
N ALA A 11 16.10 -49.49 -23.01
CA ALA A 11 15.05 -49.33 -22.02
C ALA A 11 14.00 -48.31 -22.51
N PRO A 12 12.70 -48.62 -22.46
CA PRO A 12 11.66 -47.75 -22.99
C PRO A 12 11.46 -46.51 -22.10
N CYS A 13 11.36 -45.35 -22.75
CA CYS A 13 10.94 -44.08 -22.15
C CYS A 13 9.60 -44.26 -21.44
N ARG A 14 9.60 -44.21 -20.10
CA ARG A 14 8.36 -44.20 -19.32
C ARG A 14 7.58 -42.90 -19.64
N PRO A 15 6.26 -42.97 -19.88
CA PRO A 15 5.49 -41.76 -20.17
C PRO A 15 5.53 -40.83 -18.96
N HIS A 16 5.90 -39.57 -19.20
CA HIS A 16 5.75 -38.51 -18.21
C HIS A 16 4.31 -38.51 -17.71
N ARG A 17 4.10 -38.88 -16.44
CA ARG A 17 2.85 -38.55 -15.74
C ARG A 17 2.70 -37.05 -15.84
N ARG A 18 1.76 -36.58 -16.68
CA ARG A 18 1.28 -35.20 -16.63
C ARG A 18 0.85 -34.96 -15.19
N ARG A 19 1.66 -34.22 -14.42
CA ARG A 19 1.23 -33.72 -13.12
C ARG A 19 0.00 -32.87 -13.40
N ARG A 20 -1.14 -33.29 -12.87
CA ARG A 20 -2.34 -32.46 -12.79
C ARG A 20 -1.91 -31.14 -12.12
N PRO A 21 -2.33 -29.96 -12.64
CA PRO A 21 -2.08 -28.71 -11.92
C PRO A 21 -2.65 -28.84 -10.50
N PRO A 22 -1.96 -28.33 -9.47
CA PRO A 22 -2.47 -28.36 -8.10
C PRO A 22 -3.82 -27.65 -8.06
N ALA A 23 -4.76 -28.18 -7.26
CA ALA A 23 -6.02 -27.51 -7.00
C ALA A 23 -5.74 -26.11 -6.39
N PRO A 24 -6.41 -25.04 -6.84
CA PRO A 24 -6.19 -23.71 -6.29
C PRO A 24 -6.67 -23.64 -4.82
N GLY A 25 -5.91 -22.92 -3.98
CA GLY A 25 -6.54 -22.17 -2.89
C GLY A 25 -6.55 -22.73 -1.45
N ARG A 26 -5.59 -23.56 -1.01
CA ARG A 26 -5.39 -23.76 0.46
C ARG A 26 -3.93 -23.80 0.92
N GLY A 27 -3.00 -24.28 0.08
CA GLY A 27 -1.59 -24.45 0.48
C GLY A 27 -0.68 -23.23 0.25
N PHE A 28 -1.07 -22.27 -0.60
CA PHE A 28 -0.20 -21.16 -1.02
C PHE A 28 -0.37 -19.87 -0.22
N LEU A 29 -1.51 -19.67 0.46
CA LEU A 29 -1.77 -18.42 1.16
C LEU A 29 -0.86 -18.23 2.37
N ARG A 30 -0.66 -19.27 3.18
CA ARG A 30 0.19 -19.19 4.38
C ARG A 30 1.66 -18.91 3.99
N PRO A 31 2.32 -19.68 3.09
CA PRO A 31 3.66 -19.34 2.62
C PRO A 31 3.75 -17.95 1.95
N GLY A 32 2.74 -17.55 1.17
CA GLY A 32 2.72 -16.26 0.49
C GLY A 32 2.56 -15.07 1.43
N ALA A 33 1.63 -15.16 2.38
CA ALA A 33 1.43 -14.15 3.41
C ALA A 33 2.64 -14.08 4.33
N GLU A 34 3.14 -15.20 4.86
CA GLU A 34 4.36 -15.24 5.70
C GLU A 34 5.56 -14.61 4.96
N GLN A 35 5.77 -14.92 3.67
CA GLN A 35 6.87 -14.35 2.89
C GLN A 35 6.73 -12.82 2.67
N ARG A 36 5.49 -12.32 2.50
CA ARG A 36 5.23 -10.91 2.15
C ARG A 36 5.02 -10.00 3.35
N THR A 37 4.50 -10.55 4.44
CA THR A 37 4.09 -9.81 5.64
C THR A 37 4.93 -10.19 6.84
N THR A 38 5.67 -11.29 6.81
CA THR A 38 6.46 -11.83 7.94
C THR A 38 5.59 -12.08 9.18
N SER A 39 4.29 -12.28 8.98
CA SER A 39 3.29 -12.53 10.01
C SER A 39 2.92 -14.01 10.04
N ASP A 40 2.86 -14.58 11.24
CA ASP A 40 2.39 -15.95 11.49
C ASP A 40 0.86 -16.02 11.72
N MET A 41 0.15 -14.92 11.47
CA MET A 41 -1.29 -14.81 11.73
C MET A 41 -2.10 -15.77 10.84
N PRO A 42 -3.02 -16.57 11.41
CA PRO A 42 -3.90 -17.42 10.61
C PRO A 42 -4.75 -16.62 9.62
N ALA A 43 -4.95 -17.15 8.41
CA ALA A 43 -5.75 -16.50 7.37
C ALA A 43 -7.20 -16.17 7.80
N THR A 44 -7.79 -16.99 8.68
CA THR A 44 -9.10 -16.74 9.28
C THR A 44 -9.10 -15.49 10.17
N GLU A 45 -8.03 -15.27 10.93
CA GLU A 45 -7.86 -14.09 11.76
C GLU A 45 -7.60 -12.85 10.90
N ILE A 46 -6.76 -12.95 9.87
CA ILE A 46 -6.54 -11.86 8.90
C ILE A 46 -7.86 -11.46 8.24
N HIS A 47 -8.68 -12.44 7.82
CA HIS A 47 -9.99 -12.20 7.22
C HIS A 47 -10.91 -11.43 8.17
N GLN A 48 -11.05 -11.92 9.40
CA GLN A 48 -11.92 -11.31 10.40
C GLN A 48 -11.47 -9.89 10.74
N ARG A 49 -10.15 -9.69 10.93
CA ARG A 49 -9.56 -8.38 11.17
C ARG A 49 -9.83 -7.41 10.02
N GLY A 50 -9.76 -7.89 8.78
CA GLY A 50 -10.15 -7.12 7.59
C GLY A 50 -11.60 -6.65 7.66
N LEU A 51 -12.54 -7.55 7.99
CA LEU A 51 -13.96 -7.23 8.12
C LEU A 51 -14.23 -6.19 9.21
N ASP A 52 -13.53 -6.28 10.34
CA ASP A 52 -13.69 -5.34 11.45
C ASP A 52 -13.12 -3.96 11.11
N LEU A 53 -11.96 -3.91 10.45
CA LEU A 53 -11.38 -2.66 9.96
C LEU A 53 -12.25 -2.00 8.88
N VAL A 54 -12.87 -2.78 8.00
CA VAL A 54 -13.83 -2.26 7.01
C VAL A 54 -14.97 -1.53 7.71
N LYS A 55 -15.58 -2.13 8.74
CA LYS A 55 -16.67 -1.48 9.50
C LYS A 55 -16.23 -0.16 10.14
N ILE A 56 -15.04 -0.14 10.76
CA ILE A 56 -14.51 1.05 11.42
C ILE A 56 -14.29 2.19 10.41
N GLN A 57 -13.62 1.91 9.29
CA GLN A 57 -13.30 2.90 8.27
C GLN A 57 -14.57 3.42 7.58
N CYS A 58 -15.51 2.53 7.25
CA CYS A 58 -16.81 2.91 6.69
C CYS A 58 -17.58 3.85 7.62
N ALA A 59 -17.66 3.54 8.92
CA ALA A 59 -18.38 4.38 9.88
C ALA A 59 -17.76 5.78 10.02
N GLN A 60 -16.42 5.87 9.99
CA GLN A 60 -15.72 7.15 10.02
C GLN A 60 -15.99 7.98 8.75
N ALA A 61 -15.85 7.35 7.57
CA ALA A 61 -16.13 8.02 6.30
C ALA A 61 -17.60 8.46 6.20
N ASP A 62 -18.53 7.62 6.65
CA ASP A 62 -19.97 7.88 6.67
C ASP A 62 -20.33 9.14 7.48
N GLY A 63 -19.72 9.31 8.65
CA GLY A 63 -19.93 10.49 9.48
C GLY A 63 -19.54 11.79 8.76
N ILE A 64 -18.39 11.78 8.08
CA ILE A 64 -17.90 12.94 7.31
C ILE A 64 -18.78 13.16 6.08
N LEU A 65 -19.08 12.12 5.32
CA LEU A 65 -19.93 12.17 4.13
C LEU A 65 -21.30 12.80 4.42
N LYS A 66 -21.95 12.35 5.49
CA LYS A 66 -23.25 12.90 5.93
C LYS A 66 -23.14 14.38 6.31
N ALA A 67 -22.08 14.77 7.01
CA ALA A 67 -21.82 16.18 7.33
C ALA A 67 -21.56 17.05 6.08
N GLN A 68 -21.08 16.44 4.99
CA GLN A 68 -20.89 17.09 3.68
C GLN A 68 -22.13 16.99 2.77
N GLY A 69 -23.27 16.48 3.26
CA GLY A 69 -24.53 16.40 2.51
C GLY A 69 -24.76 15.12 1.72
N TYR A 70 -23.80 14.19 1.72
CA TYR A 70 -23.97 12.86 1.10
C TYR A 70 -24.71 11.94 2.07
N THR A 71 -26.04 11.89 1.99
CA THR A 71 -26.89 11.20 2.97
C THR A 71 -27.66 9.99 2.45
N GLN A 72 -27.66 9.77 1.13
CA GLN A 72 -28.51 8.76 0.48
C GLN A 72 -27.80 7.41 0.26
N GLY A 73 -28.55 6.31 0.27
CA GLY A 73 -28.05 4.97 -0.08
C GLY A 73 -27.25 4.25 1.03
N SER A 74 -26.46 3.24 0.64
CA SER A 74 -25.47 2.60 1.51
C SER A 74 -24.19 3.45 1.63
N GLU A 75 -23.26 3.06 2.50
CA GLU A 75 -21.95 3.72 2.65
C GLU A 75 -21.17 3.71 1.32
N GLY A 76 -21.08 2.55 0.66
CA GLY A 76 -20.47 2.43 -0.66
C GLY A 76 -21.21 3.24 -1.74
N ALA A 77 -22.53 3.41 -1.64
CA ALA A 77 -23.27 4.28 -2.56
C ALA A 77 -22.92 5.77 -2.36
N ARG A 78 -22.65 6.20 -1.12
CA ARG A 78 -22.17 7.57 -0.85
C ARG A 78 -20.75 7.79 -1.35
N LEU A 79 -19.85 6.82 -1.19
CA LEU A 79 -18.51 6.88 -1.80
C LEU A 79 -18.60 6.94 -3.33
N ARG A 80 -19.47 6.12 -3.94
CA ARG A 80 -19.75 6.19 -5.38
C ARG A 80 -20.26 7.56 -5.83
N ALA A 81 -21.05 8.24 -5.00
CA ALA A 81 -21.53 9.58 -5.30
C ALA A 81 -20.37 10.60 -5.43
N LEU A 82 -19.30 10.47 -4.62
CA LEU A 82 -18.10 11.31 -4.76
C LEU A 82 -17.39 11.08 -6.09
N PHE A 83 -17.25 9.81 -6.51
CA PHE A 83 -16.69 9.51 -7.83
C PHE A 83 -17.49 10.19 -8.94
N ASN A 84 -18.81 10.31 -8.81
CA ASN A 84 -19.71 10.88 -9.81
C ASN A 84 -19.92 12.40 -9.71
N ASP A 85 -19.43 13.06 -8.66
CA ASP A 85 -19.56 14.52 -8.53
C ASP A 85 -18.57 15.22 -9.49
N PRO A 86 -19.06 15.94 -10.53
CA PRO A 86 -18.18 16.64 -11.47
C PRO A 86 -17.34 17.74 -10.79
N LYS A 87 -17.76 18.26 -9.63
CA LYS A 87 -16.99 19.27 -8.87
C LYS A 87 -15.70 18.69 -8.28
N LEU A 88 -15.66 17.37 -8.10
CA LEU A 88 -14.50 16.66 -7.55
C LEU A 88 -13.59 16.11 -8.65
N ARG A 89 -13.79 16.51 -9.92
CA ARG A 89 -12.98 16.04 -11.05
C ARG A 89 -12.23 17.20 -11.67
N TYR A 90 -10.96 16.98 -11.97
CA TYR A 90 -10.21 17.86 -12.86
C TYR A 90 -10.69 17.66 -14.29
N ALA A 91 -10.67 18.72 -15.10
CA ALA A 91 -10.92 18.59 -16.54
C ALA A 91 -9.89 17.64 -17.17
N ASN A 92 -10.35 16.71 -18.02
CA ASN A 92 -9.47 15.77 -18.71
C ASN A 92 -8.83 16.43 -19.95
N THR A 93 -8.09 17.52 -19.72
CA THR A 93 -7.35 18.29 -20.72
C THR A 93 -5.92 18.52 -20.23
N ASP A 94 -4.99 18.90 -21.09
CA ASP A 94 -3.62 19.16 -20.65
C ASP A 94 -3.52 20.28 -19.61
N ALA A 95 -4.35 21.31 -19.73
CA ALA A 95 -4.46 22.37 -18.74
C ALA A 95 -5.00 21.85 -17.40
N GLY A 96 -6.03 21.01 -17.42
CA GLY A 96 -6.58 20.38 -16.22
C GLY A 96 -5.58 19.44 -15.52
N LYS A 97 -4.88 18.62 -16.31
CA LYS A 97 -3.79 17.75 -15.82
C LYS A 97 -2.61 18.57 -15.27
N ALA A 98 -2.32 19.76 -15.82
CA ALA A 98 -1.26 20.64 -15.33
C ALA A 98 -1.66 21.29 -14.01
N LYS A 99 -2.91 21.75 -13.90
CA LYS A 99 -3.48 22.23 -12.65
C LYS A 99 -3.42 21.16 -11.56
N LEU A 100 -3.83 19.94 -11.86
CA LEU A 100 -3.75 18.81 -10.94
C LEU A 100 -2.34 18.65 -10.38
N ILE A 101 -1.31 18.57 -11.26
CA ILE A 101 0.09 18.45 -10.83
C ILE A 101 0.52 19.65 -9.95
N ALA A 102 0.09 20.87 -10.27
CA ALA A 102 0.38 22.04 -9.44
C ALA A 102 -0.23 21.93 -8.04
N ASP A 103 -1.48 21.47 -7.94
CA ASP A 103 -2.17 21.26 -6.66
C ASP A 103 -1.48 20.17 -5.82
N LEU A 104 -0.99 19.08 -6.44
CA LEU A 104 -0.20 18.05 -5.73
C LEU A 104 1.13 18.61 -5.22
N ASN A 105 1.82 19.45 -6.00
CA ASN A 105 3.05 20.11 -5.55
C ASN A 105 2.79 21.08 -4.37
N ALA A 106 1.62 21.73 -4.33
CA ALA A 106 1.21 22.53 -3.18
C ALA A 106 1.03 21.66 -1.92
N LYS A 107 0.40 20.48 -2.05
CA LYS A 107 0.28 19.50 -0.95
C LYS A 107 1.61 18.96 -0.48
N VAL A 108 2.54 18.68 -1.39
CA VAL A 108 3.93 18.31 -1.04
C VAL A 108 4.58 19.44 -0.23
N THR A 109 4.46 20.69 -0.67
CA THR A 109 5.01 21.85 0.04
C THR A 109 4.44 21.99 1.45
N GLU A 110 3.12 21.82 1.59
CA GLU A 110 2.41 21.87 2.88
C GLU A 110 2.95 20.83 3.87
N VAL A 111 3.07 19.55 3.44
CA VAL A 111 3.70 18.51 4.26
C VAL A 111 5.13 18.88 4.62
N GLN A 112 5.91 19.34 3.65
CA GLN A 112 7.35 19.58 3.87
C GLN A 112 7.58 20.57 5.01
N ALA A 113 6.73 21.60 5.14
CA ALA A 113 6.78 22.57 6.23
C ALA A 113 6.47 21.95 7.61
N LYS A 114 5.65 20.90 7.67
CA LYS A 114 5.28 20.22 8.93
C LYS A 114 6.27 19.13 9.35
N ARG A 115 7.02 18.55 8.41
CA ARG A 115 7.93 17.40 8.65
C ARG A 115 8.88 17.54 9.84
N PRO A 116 9.53 18.69 10.14
CA PRO A 116 10.47 18.78 11.25
C PRO A 116 9.88 18.48 12.64
N ARG A 117 8.55 18.55 12.79
CA ARG A 117 7.84 18.17 14.02
C ARG A 117 7.64 16.66 14.16
N TRP A 118 7.82 15.91 13.07
CA TRP A 118 7.48 14.50 12.96
C TRP A 118 8.68 13.60 12.65
N PHE A 119 9.76 14.13 12.10
CA PHE A 119 10.96 13.38 11.75
C PHE A 119 12.20 14.03 12.35
N GLY A 120 13.10 13.24 12.91
CA GLY A 120 14.37 13.74 13.45
C GLY A 120 15.37 13.96 12.32
N THR A 121 15.38 13.05 11.35
CA THR A 121 16.21 13.09 10.16
C THR A 121 15.36 13.31 8.90
N LEU A 122 15.78 14.23 8.04
CA LEU A 122 15.12 14.51 6.76
C LEU A 122 16.06 14.12 5.60
N PRO A 123 15.53 13.49 4.53
CA PRO A 123 16.35 13.16 3.38
C PRO A 123 16.78 14.42 2.61
N LYS A 124 17.97 14.36 2.00
CA LYS A 124 18.49 15.37 1.09
C LYS A 124 17.87 15.26 -0.30
N ALA A 125 17.47 14.06 -0.70
CA ALA A 125 16.84 13.81 -1.98
C ALA A 125 15.61 14.70 -2.21
N ARG A 126 15.50 15.24 -3.43
CA ARG A 126 14.33 16.03 -3.84
C ARG A 126 13.24 15.10 -4.36
N LEU A 127 11.98 15.51 -4.17
CA LEU A 127 10.81 14.90 -4.79
C LEU A 127 10.33 15.76 -5.96
N VAL A 128 10.00 15.12 -7.07
CA VAL A 128 9.26 15.74 -8.18
C VAL A 128 7.96 14.98 -8.45
N VAL A 129 6.87 15.70 -8.70
CA VAL A 129 5.61 15.08 -9.14
C VAL A 129 5.55 15.10 -10.67
N ARG A 130 5.29 13.95 -11.28
CA ARG A 130 5.29 13.77 -12.74
C ARG A 130 4.04 13.05 -13.20
N ARG A 131 3.67 13.28 -14.47
CA ARG A 131 2.69 12.43 -15.14
C ARG A 131 3.36 11.14 -15.55
N VAL A 132 2.65 10.02 -15.45
CA VAL A 132 3.05 8.79 -16.12
C VAL A 132 3.19 9.07 -17.63
N PRO A 133 4.27 8.63 -18.30
CA PRO A 133 4.42 8.80 -19.74
C PRO A 133 3.28 8.13 -20.52
N GLN A 134 2.78 8.80 -21.57
CA GLN A 134 1.68 8.31 -22.40
C GLN A 134 1.94 6.90 -22.96
N ALA A 135 3.20 6.58 -23.27
CA ALA A 135 3.60 5.27 -23.79
C ALA A 135 3.30 4.10 -22.83
N ILE A 136 3.14 4.36 -21.53
CA ILE A 136 2.92 3.32 -20.50
C ILE A 136 1.65 3.53 -19.66
N GLU A 137 0.93 4.65 -19.82
CA GLU A 137 -0.19 5.03 -18.94
C GLU A 137 -1.36 4.03 -18.95
N ALA A 138 -1.56 3.30 -20.06
CA ALA A 138 -2.58 2.26 -20.16
C ALA A 138 -2.34 1.07 -19.21
N GLY A 139 -1.07 0.73 -18.95
CA GLY A 139 -0.67 -0.40 -18.09
C GLY A 139 -0.20 0.00 -16.69
N ALA A 140 0.00 1.29 -16.43
CA ALA A 140 0.48 1.78 -15.14
C ALA A 140 -0.63 1.83 -14.07
N SER A 141 -0.23 1.76 -12.80
CA SER A 141 -1.11 2.03 -11.64
C SER A 141 -1.56 3.48 -11.60
N GLY A 142 -2.51 3.83 -10.72
CA GLY A 142 -2.97 5.22 -10.50
C GLY A 142 -1.85 6.14 -10.02
N GLY A 143 -0.92 5.62 -9.21
CA GLY A 143 0.29 6.31 -8.80
C GLY A 143 1.41 5.31 -8.50
N TYR A 144 2.66 5.75 -8.58
CA TYR A 144 3.82 5.02 -8.08
C TYR A 144 5.01 5.95 -7.81
N TYR A 145 5.86 5.57 -6.88
CA TYR A 145 7.12 6.22 -6.60
C TYR A 145 8.31 5.54 -7.31
N GLU A 146 9.20 6.36 -7.85
CA GLU A 146 10.51 5.96 -8.36
C GLU A 146 11.61 6.59 -7.51
N SER A 147 12.49 5.77 -6.95
CA SER A 147 13.64 6.25 -6.18
C SER A 147 14.61 7.08 -7.03
N GLY A 148 15.20 8.08 -6.39
CA GLY A 148 16.33 8.83 -6.94
C GLY A 148 17.54 7.92 -7.17
N SER A 149 18.49 8.41 -7.96
CA SER A 149 19.76 7.72 -8.15
C SER A 149 20.61 7.78 -6.88
N LEU A 150 21.41 6.74 -6.62
CA LEU A 150 22.27 6.67 -5.43
C LEU A 150 23.33 7.78 -5.38
N ASP A 151 23.73 8.30 -6.55
CA ASP A 151 24.66 9.42 -6.69
C ASP A 151 24.00 10.80 -6.53
N GLY A 152 22.68 10.85 -6.33
CA GLY A 152 21.91 12.08 -6.14
C GLY A 152 21.67 12.91 -7.41
N THR A 153 22.14 12.47 -8.59
CA THR A 153 21.97 13.22 -9.85
C THR A 153 20.52 13.24 -10.33
N ARG A 154 19.74 12.19 -10.06
CA ARG A 154 18.31 12.08 -10.38
C ARG A 154 17.47 12.16 -9.10
N PRO A 155 16.48 13.07 -9.03
CA PRO A 155 15.58 13.15 -7.89
C PRO A 155 14.65 11.94 -7.83
N GLY A 156 14.06 11.68 -6.65
CA GLY A 156 12.93 10.78 -6.53
C GLY A 156 11.71 11.38 -7.22
N ALA A 157 10.86 10.54 -7.81
CA ALA A 157 9.70 10.98 -8.57
C ALA A 157 8.44 10.24 -8.14
N TYR A 158 7.40 10.98 -7.77
CA TYR A 158 6.04 10.46 -7.69
C TYR A 158 5.39 10.63 -9.06
N TYR A 159 5.08 9.51 -9.72
CA TYR A 159 4.31 9.49 -10.96
C TYR A 159 2.83 9.29 -10.66
N VAL A 160 1.99 10.18 -11.18
CA VAL A 160 0.53 10.07 -11.15
C VAL A 160 0.01 9.77 -12.55
N ASN A 161 -0.85 8.76 -12.67
CA ASN A 161 -1.41 8.34 -13.94
C ASN A 161 -2.62 9.19 -14.30
N LEU A 162 -2.47 10.01 -15.33
CA LEU A 162 -3.50 10.95 -15.76
C LEU A 162 -4.04 10.57 -17.14
N ARG A 163 -4.15 9.28 -17.47
CA ARG A 163 -4.81 8.84 -18.71
C ARG A 163 -6.25 9.37 -18.77
N ASP A 164 -6.96 9.30 -17.64
CA ASP A 164 -8.25 9.93 -17.41
C ASP A 164 -8.29 10.51 -15.99
N THR A 165 -8.54 11.81 -15.88
CA THR A 165 -8.63 12.50 -14.58
C THR A 165 -9.84 12.07 -13.75
N ALA A 166 -10.83 11.39 -14.34
CA ALA A 166 -11.96 10.83 -13.61
C ALA A 166 -11.59 9.58 -12.79
N GLU A 167 -10.50 8.88 -13.13
CA GLU A 167 -10.02 7.71 -12.39
C GLU A 167 -9.36 8.09 -11.05
N LEU A 168 -8.83 9.31 -10.96
CA LEU A 168 -8.21 9.87 -9.76
C LEU A 168 -8.87 11.20 -9.39
N PRO A 169 -10.10 11.15 -8.87
CA PRO A 169 -10.82 12.36 -8.49
C PRO A 169 -10.07 13.13 -7.39
N ALA A 170 -10.31 14.44 -7.31
CA ALA A 170 -9.58 15.37 -6.46
C ALA A 170 -9.56 14.97 -4.98
N TRP A 171 -10.60 14.31 -4.50
CA TRP A 171 -10.75 13.92 -3.10
C TRP A 171 -9.84 12.76 -2.67
N VAL A 172 -9.38 11.88 -3.57
CA VAL A 172 -8.45 10.77 -3.21
C VAL A 172 -6.98 11.16 -3.36
N LEU A 173 -6.68 12.12 -4.25
CA LEU A 173 -5.32 12.49 -4.63
C LEU A 173 -4.38 12.92 -3.48
N PRO A 174 -4.84 13.65 -2.43
CA PRO A 174 -3.97 14.00 -1.32
C PRO A 174 -3.38 12.77 -0.62
N SER A 175 -4.18 11.74 -0.39
CA SER A 175 -3.70 10.52 0.29
C SER A 175 -2.65 9.80 -0.54
N ILE A 176 -2.89 9.64 -1.84
CA ILE A 176 -1.91 9.04 -2.77
C ILE A 176 -0.62 9.88 -2.79
N THR A 177 -0.73 11.20 -2.75
CA THR A 177 0.44 12.10 -2.71
C THR A 177 1.27 11.91 -1.45
N PHE A 178 0.63 11.68 -0.31
CA PHE A 178 1.32 11.42 0.95
C PHE A 178 1.89 10.00 1.01
N HIS A 179 1.22 9.03 0.39
CA HIS A 179 1.66 7.65 0.24
C HIS A 179 2.92 7.53 -0.61
N GLU A 180 2.91 8.07 -1.83
CA GLU A 180 4.01 7.96 -2.79
C GLU A 180 5.13 8.97 -2.51
N GLY A 181 4.75 10.15 -2.03
CA GLY A 181 5.65 11.25 -1.77
C GLY A 181 6.08 11.32 -0.31
N VAL A 182 5.78 12.46 0.30
CA VAL A 182 6.11 12.76 1.69
C VAL A 182 4.83 12.77 2.53
N PRO A 183 4.79 12.11 3.69
CA PRO A 183 5.89 11.42 4.38
C PRO A 183 6.06 9.92 4.03
N GLY A 184 5.42 9.41 2.98
CA GLY A 184 5.48 8.00 2.58
C GLY A 184 6.76 7.56 1.89
N HIS A 185 6.63 6.92 0.71
CA HIS A 185 7.72 6.23 0.02
C HIS A 185 8.93 7.11 -0.25
N HIS A 186 8.75 8.34 -0.73
CA HIS A 186 9.88 9.23 -0.98
C HIS A 186 10.72 9.45 0.28
N LEU A 187 10.08 9.72 1.42
CA LEU A 187 10.80 9.94 2.66
C LEU A 187 11.53 8.68 3.11
N GLN A 188 10.83 7.54 3.17
CA GLN A 188 11.39 6.27 3.61
C GLN A 188 12.57 5.82 2.76
N LEU A 189 12.38 5.76 1.45
CA LEU A 189 13.36 5.18 0.54
C LEU A 189 14.57 6.10 0.39
N SER A 190 14.38 7.42 0.41
CA SER A 190 15.49 8.37 0.38
C SER A 190 16.32 8.29 1.66
N LEU A 191 15.68 8.19 2.85
CA LEU A 191 16.41 7.97 4.11
C LEU A 191 17.20 6.66 4.08
N ALA A 192 16.62 5.58 3.57
CA ALA A 192 17.32 4.30 3.44
C ALA A 192 18.54 4.38 2.50
N GLN A 193 18.43 5.12 1.38
CA GLN A 193 19.55 5.33 0.45
C GLN A 193 20.68 6.17 1.10
N GLU A 194 20.32 7.16 1.91
CA GLU A 194 21.24 8.10 2.56
C GLU A 194 21.83 7.57 3.88
N ALA A 195 21.23 6.53 4.47
CA ALA A 195 21.68 5.95 5.73
C ALA A 195 23.07 5.28 5.65
N ASP A 196 23.77 5.26 6.77
CA ASP A 196 25.04 4.54 6.92
C ASP A 196 24.80 3.05 7.21
N VAL A 197 24.31 2.34 6.20
CA VAL A 197 24.02 0.90 6.26
C VAL A 197 24.61 0.18 5.04
N PRO A 198 24.87 -1.14 5.14
CA PRO A 198 25.34 -1.93 3.99
C PRO A 198 24.43 -1.76 2.76
N LEU A 199 25.03 -1.73 1.57
CA LEU A 199 24.32 -1.46 0.30
C LEU A 199 23.07 -2.34 0.10
N ILE A 200 23.13 -3.61 0.51
CA ILE A 200 22.00 -4.54 0.42
C ILE A 200 20.76 -4.07 1.21
N ARG A 201 20.94 -3.31 2.30
CA ARG A 201 19.83 -2.73 3.08
C ARG A 201 19.29 -1.44 2.48
N LYS A 202 20.08 -0.75 1.65
CA LYS A 202 19.66 0.46 0.92
C LYS A 202 18.69 0.14 -0.22
N GLY A 203 18.83 -1.04 -0.83
CA GLY A 203 18.00 -1.52 -1.94
C GLY A 203 17.07 -2.69 -1.60
N GLY A 204 17.03 -3.12 -0.33
CA GLY A 204 16.16 -4.21 0.11
C GLY A 204 14.68 -3.84 -0.04
N SER A 205 13.84 -4.83 -0.36
CA SER A 205 12.39 -4.65 -0.47
C SER A 205 11.67 -5.68 0.40
N PHE A 206 10.95 -5.18 1.40
CA PHE A 206 10.07 -5.97 2.26
C PHE A 206 8.69 -5.31 2.23
N ALA A 207 7.73 -5.96 1.58
CA ALA A 207 6.43 -5.37 1.28
C ALA A 207 5.71 -4.88 2.55
N GLY A 208 5.65 -5.71 3.61
CA GLY A 208 5.06 -5.30 4.88
C GLY A 208 5.69 -4.05 5.50
N TYR A 209 7.02 -3.91 5.45
CA TYR A 209 7.72 -2.72 5.94
C TYR A 209 7.49 -1.49 5.06
N THR A 210 7.58 -1.67 3.75
CA THR A 210 7.57 -0.60 2.75
C THR A 210 6.15 -0.05 2.55
N GLU A 211 5.22 -0.92 2.23
CA GLU A 211 3.80 -0.57 2.05
C GLU A 211 3.13 -0.21 3.38
N GLY A 212 3.52 -0.90 4.46
CA GLY A 212 3.04 -0.59 5.80
C GLY A 212 3.43 0.81 6.26
N TRP A 213 4.66 1.24 5.94
CA TRP A 213 5.11 2.60 6.21
C TRP A 213 4.29 3.63 5.44
N ALA A 214 4.10 3.45 4.13
CA ALA A 214 3.38 4.41 3.30
C ALA A 214 1.90 4.55 3.75
N LEU A 215 1.25 3.44 4.10
CA LEU A 215 -0.12 3.47 4.63
C LEU A 215 -0.21 4.04 6.05
N TYR A 216 0.85 3.87 6.86
CA TYR A 216 1.01 4.55 8.16
C TYR A 216 1.20 6.07 7.96
N ALA A 217 1.98 6.48 6.96
CA ALA A 217 2.23 7.87 6.61
C ALA A 217 0.95 8.61 6.15
N GLU A 218 0.03 7.93 5.48
CA GLU A 218 -1.30 8.46 5.17
C GLU A 218 -2.09 8.81 6.45
N GLN A 219 -1.98 7.99 7.49
CA GLN A 219 -2.61 8.30 8.78
C GLN A 219 -1.87 9.41 9.53
N LEU A 220 -0.53 9.46 9.45
CA LEU A 220 0.24 10.59 9.95
C LEU A 220 -0.22 11.91 9.32
N ALA A 221 -0.61 11.91 8.05
CA ALA A 221 -1.10 13.11 7.39
C ALA A 221 -2.37 13.68 8.06
N VAL A 222 -3.25 12.80 8.56
CA VAL A 222 -4.41 13.19 9.40
C VAL A 222 -3.93 13.80 10.71
N GLU A 223 -2.99 13.14 11.40
CA GLU A 223 -2.46 13.63 12.68
C GLU A 223 -1.65 14.94 12.53
N MET A 224 -1.12 15.22 11.35
CA MET A 224 -0.46 16.47 10.97
C MET A 224 -1.45 17.62 10.70
N GLY A 225 -2.75 17.35 10.69
CA GLY A 225 -3.81 18.32 10.40
C GLY A 225 -3.87 18.74 8.93
N LEU A 226 -3.40 17.91 7.99
CA LEU A 226 -3.38 18.26 6.55
C LEU A 226 -4.77 18.21 5.89
N TYR A 227 -5.75 17.65 6.61
CA TYR A 227 -7.13 17.53 6.18
C TYR A 227 -8.10 18.40 7.00
N GLU A 228 -7.61 19.25 7.93
CA GLU A 228 -8.47 20.09 8.80
C GLU A 228 -9.43 20.98 8.03
N HIS A 229 -9.05 21.42 6.82
CA HIS A 229 -9.86 22.25 5.92
C HIS A 229 -10.26 21.51 4.63
N ASP A 230 -10.13 20.18 4.62
CA ASP A 230 -10.43 19.35 3.47
C ASP A 230 -11.12 18.04 3.92
N PRO A 231 -12.39 18.11 4.35
CA PRO A 231 -13.12 16.96 4.85
C PRO A 231 -13.28 15.86 3.79
N LEU A 232 -13.44 16.21 2.51
CA LEU A 232 -13.54 15.22 1.44
C LEU A 232 -12.17 14.60 1.12
N GLY A 233 -11.07 15.35 1.24
CA GLY A 233 -9.72 14.78 1.24
C GLY A 233 -9.51 13.76 2.37
N HIS A 234 -10.06 14.02 3.57
CA HIS A 234 -10.04 13.05 4.66
C HIS A 234 -10.84 11.79 4.31
N VAL A 235 -12.01 11.93 3.68
CA VAL A 235 -12.76 10.78 3.15
C VAL A 235 -11.91 10.02 2.12
N GLY A 236 -11.12 10.70 1.30
CA GLY A 236 -10.17 10.07 0.38
C GLY A 236 -9.12 9.24 1.09
N GLN A 237 -8.54 9.76 2.17
CA GLN A 237 -7.61 9.01 3.01
C GLN A 237 -8.26 7.77 3.63
N LEU A 238 -9.48 7.89 4.14
CA LEU A 238 -10.25 6.77 4.70
C LEU A 238 -10.60 5.75 3.61
N HIS A 239 -10.93 6.18 2.39
CA HIS A 239 -11.19 5.33 1.24
C HIS A 239 -9.93 4.55 0.81
N GLU A 240 -8.77 5.20 0.69
CA GLU A 240 -7.51 4.52 0.38
C GLU A 240 -7.12 3.51 1.48
N SER A 241 -7.38 3.84 2.75
CA SER A 241 -7.20 2.92 3.88
C SER A 241 -8.19 1.75 3.81
N LEU A 242 -9.46 2.01 3.51
CA LEU A 242 -10.53 1.03 3.33
C LEU A 242 -10.20 0.07 2.17
N PHE A 243 -9.62 0.56 1.07
CA PHE A 243 -9.13 -0.25 -0.03
C PHE A 243 -8.08 -1.27 0.44
N ARG A 244 -7.18 -0.88 1.36
CA ARG A 244 -6.22 -1.83 1.97
C ARG A 244 -6.87 -2.74 3.02
N CYS A 245 -7.97 -2.33 3.67
CA CYS A 245 -8.76 -3.23 4.52
C CYS A 245 -9.42 -4.34 3.70
N VAL A 246 -10.09 -4.01 2.59
CA VAL A 246 -10.77 -5.01 1.75
C VAL A 246 -9.78 -5.98 1.11
N ARG A 247 -8.54 -5.56 0.86
CA ARG A 247 -7.45 -6.45 0.42
C ARG A 247 -7.22 -7.60 1.40
N LEU A 248 -7.30 -7.37 2.73
CA LEU A 248 -7.24 -8.45 3.72
C LEU A 248 -8.38 -9.44 3.53
N VAL A 249 -9.60 -8.93 3.38
CA VAL A 249 -10.82 -9.75 3.28
C VAL A 249 -10.84 -10.56 1.98
N VAL A 250 -10.50 -9.93 0.86
CA VAL A 250 -10.59 -10.53 -0.47
C VAL A 250 -9.49 -11.54 -0.72
N ASP A 251 -8.25 -11.22 -0.37
CA ASP A 251 -7.12 -12.13 -0.58
C ASP A 251 -7.32 -13.42 0.25
N THR A 252 -7.66 -13.30 1.53
CA THR A 252 -8.01 -14.45 2.37
C THR A 252 -9.33 -15.10 1.94
N GLY A 253 -10.27 -14.31 1.42
CA GLY A 253 -11.54 -14.78 0.86
C GLY A 253 -11.33 -15.76 -0.29
N LEU A 254 -10.55 -15.35 -1.29
CA LEU A 254 -10.18 -16.13 -2.46
C LEU A 254 -9.36 -17.38 -2.08
N HIS A 255 -8.36 -17.20 -1.21
CA HIS A 255 -7.31 -18.21 -1.01
C HIS A 255 -7.43 -19.06 0.25
N SER A 256 -8.45 -18.81 1.09
CA SER A 256 -8.72 -19.61 2.30
C SER A 256 -10.21 -19.85 2.56
N GLN A 257 -11.08 -18.88 2.27
CA GLN A 257 -12.52 -18.98 2.53
C GLN A 257 -13.32 -19.53 1.34
N GLY A 258 -12.66 -19.83 0.22
CA GLY A 258 -13.29 -20.40 -0.98
C GLY A 258 -14.22 -19.45 -1.73
N TRP A 259 -13.98 -18.13 -1.68
CA TRP A 259 -14.73 -17.17 -2.48
C TRP A 259 -14.41 -17.33 -3.96
N SER A 260 -15.42 -17.17 -4.81
CA SER A 260 -15.19 -17.00 -6.25
C SER A 260 -14.64 -15.60 -6.56
N ARG A 261 -14.05 -15.45 -7.75
CA ARG A 261 -13.63 -14.15 -8.29
C ARG A 261 -14.79 -13.16 -8.31
N GLU A 262 -15.96 -13.60 -8.75
CA GLU A 262 -17.16 -12.76 -8.90
C GLU A 262 -17.67 -12.28 -7.54
N ARG A 263 -17.63 -13.15 -6.52
CA ARG A 263 -17.98 -12.76 -5.14
C ARG A 263 -17.00 -11.72 -4.60
N ALA A 264 -15.70 -11.90 -4.84
CA ALA A 264 -14.67 -10.96 -4.43
C ALA A 264 -14.87 -9.58 -5.09
N ILE A 265 -15.11 -9.54 -6.41
CA ILE A 265 -15.38 -8.29 -7.14
C ILE A 265 -16.60 -7.59 -6.57
N LYS A 266 -17.72 -8.32 -6.42
CA LYS A 266 -18.95 -7.75 -5.87
C LYS A 266 -18.73 -7.16 -4.48
N TYR A 267 -18.04 -7.88 -3.59
CA TYR A 267 -17.75 -7.41 -2.24
C TYR A 267 -16.98 -6.08 -2.25
N VAL A 268 -15.93 -5.98 -3.07
CA VAL A 268 -15.10 -4.76 -3.14
C VAL A 268 -15.90 -3.59 -3.70
N VAL A 269 -16.66 -3.80 -4.77
CA VAL A 269 -17.50 -2.77 -5.40
C VAL A 269 -18.58 -2.24 -4.44
N ASP A 270 -19.20 -3.13 -3.68
CA ASP A 270 -20.24 -2.76 -2.71
C ASP A 270 -19.67 -1.93 -1.54
N VAL A 271 -18.43 -2.21 -1.13
CA VAL A 271 -17.77 -1.52 -0.01
C VAL A 271 -17.17 -0.18 -0.43
N LEU A 272 -16.43 -0.14 -1.54
CA LEU A 272 -15.65 1.05 -1.93
C LEU A 272 -16.42 2.05 -2.78
N GLY A 273 -17.48 1.60 -3.48
CA GLY A 273 -18.22 2.44 -4.41
C GLY A 273 -17.56 2.61 -5.80
N ASP A 274 -16.32 2.15 -5.96
CA ASP A 274 -15.57 2.12 -7.21
C ASP A 274 -16.29 1.35 -8.35
N SER A 275 -15.80 1.58 -9.58
CA SER A 275 -16.31 0.88 -10.76
C SER A 275 -15.96 -0.60 -10.73
N GLU A 276 -16.85 -1.43 -11.29
CA GLU A 276 -16.62 -2.87 -11.41
C GLU A 276 -15.38 -3.18 -12.25
N ALA A 277 -15.13 -2.43 -13.33
CA ALA A 277 -13.97 -2.63 -14.18
C ALA A 277 -12.64 -2.42 -13.43
N ALA A 278 -12.53 -1.35 -12.63
CA ALA A 278 -11.36 -1.09 -11.82
C ALA A 278 -11.15 -2.19 -10.77
N MET A 279 -12.23 -2.58 -10.07
CA MET A 279 -12.15 -3.59 -9.01
C MET A 279 -11.93 -5.00 -9.54
N ALA A 280 -12.41 -5.32 -10.75
CA ALA A 280 -12.10 -6.57 -11.43
C ALA A 280 -10.60 -6.72 -11.69
N SER A 281 -9.96 -5.67 -12.21
CA SER A 281 -8.50 -5.68 -12.45
C SER A 281 -7.71 -5.89 -11.16
N GLU A 282 -8.12 -5.26 -10.06
CA GLU A 282 -7.48 -5.45 -8.75
C GLU A 282 -7.68 -6.88 -8.22
N VAL A 283 -8.91 -7.41 -8.25
CA VAL A 283 -9.20 -8.78 -7.78
C VAL A 283 -8.43 -9.83 -8.58
N GLU A 284 -8.30 -9.65 -9.88
CA GLU A 284 -7.53 -10.54 -10.74
C GLU A 284 -6.04 -10.58 -10.38
N LYS A 285 -5.45 -9.44 -9.97
CA LYS A 285 -4.08 -9.41 -9.44
C LYS A 285 -3.98 -10.26 -8.17
N TYR A 286 -4.97 -10.19 -7.28
CA TYR A 286 -4.97 -10.99 -6.05
C TYR A 286 -5.10 -12.49 -6.35
N CYS A 287 -5.82 -12.87 -7.41
CA CYS A 287 -5.91 -14.28 -7.83
C CYS A 287 -4.55 -14.88 -8.22
N VAL A 288 -3.65 -14.09 -8.81
CA VAL A 288 -2.33 -14.58 -9.28
C VAL A 288 -1.20 -14.35 -8.28
N TRP A 289 -1.35 -13.44 -7.31
CA TRP A 289 -0.33 -13.12 -6.29
C TRP A 289 -0.87 -13.23 -4.85
N PRO A 290 -1.14 -14.46 -4.37
CA PRO A 290 -1.71 -14.68 -3.03
C PRO A 290 -0.84 -14.10 -1.92
N GLY A 291 -1.46 -13.41 -0.96
CA GLY A 291 -0.83 -12.86 0.24
C GLY A 291 -0.14 -11.51 0.05
N GLN A 292 0.14 -11.07 -1.18
CA GLN A 292 0.79 -9.78 -1.44
C GLN A 292 -0.11 -8.62 -0.98
N ALA A 293 -1.40 -8.69 -1.29
CA ALA A 293 -2.37 -7.66 -0.96
C ALA A 293 -2.50 -7.45 0.56
N CYS A 294 -2.19 -8.48 1.37
CA CYS A 294 -2.24 -8.40 2.82
C CYS A 294 -1.09 -7.57 3.44
N SER A 295 0.01 -7.41 2.72
CA SER A 295 1.23 -6.76 3.27
C SER A 295 1.02 -5.31 3.68
N TYR A 296 0.23 -4.55 2.93
CA TYR A 296 -0.03 -3.13 3.18
C TYR A 296 -0.66 -2.90 4.57
N MET A 297 -1.84 -3.47 4.80
CA MET A 297 -2.58 -3.21 6.04
C MET A 297 -1.94 -3.90 7.24
N LEU A 298 -1.43 -5.13 7.10
CA LEU A 298 -0.72 -5.79 8.21
C LEU A 298 0.54 -5.01 8.59
N GLY A 299 1.27 -4.48 7.61
CA GLY A 299 2.43 -3.62 7.84
C GLY A 299 2.07 -2.33 8.60
N LYS A 300 1.00 -1.63 8.20
CA LYS A 300 0.52 -0.44 8.92
C LYS A 300 0.14 -0.76 10.36
N LEU A 301 -0.58 -1.85 10.57
CA LEU A 301 -0.99 -2.28 11.91
C LEU A 301 0.23 -2.55 12.79
N ASP A 302 1.30 -3.13 12.23
CA ASP A 302 2.55 -3.30 12.97
C ASP A 302 3.24 -1.98 13.29
N TRP A 303 3.32 -1.03 12.35
CA TRP A 303 3.84 0.31 12.65
C TRP A 303 3.05 1.01 13.77
N LEU A 304 1.72 0.91 13.76
CA LEU A 304 0.85 1.46 14.80
C LEU A 304 1.06 0.75 16.15
N ARG A 305 1.14 -0.59 16.15
CA ARG A 305 1.41 -1.40 17.35
C ARG A 305 2.76 -1.05 17.95
N LEU A 306 3.80 -0.93 17.13
CA LEU A 306 5.16 -0.59 17.57
C LEU A 306 5.25 0.84 18.11
N ARG A 307 4.55 1.79 17.48
CA ARG A 307 4.42 3.15 18.00
C ARG A 307 3.75 3.14 19.37
N GLN A 308 2.66 2.37 19.54
CA GLN A 308 1.96 2.28 20.82
C GLN A 308 2.85 1.62 21.89
N LYS A 309 3.54 0.52 21.55
CA LYS A 309 4.52 -0.15 22.41
C LYS A 309 5.59 0.83 22.91
N ALA A 310 6.13 1.67 22.02
CA ALA A 310 7.11 2.68 22.39
C ALA A 310 6.52 3.80 23.27
N LYS A 311 5.30 4.25 22.99
CA LYS A 311 4.57 5.22 23.83
C LYS A 311 4.37 4.69 25.25
N ASP A 312 3.92 3.45 25.38
CA ASP A 312 3.63 2.82 26.67
C ASP A 312 4.91 2.63 27.50
N ALA A 313 6.02 2.23 26.85
CA ALA A 313 7.28 1.98 27.54
C ALA A 313 8.04 3.27 27.91
N LEU A 314 7.99 4.31 27.07
CA LEU A 314 8.75 5.55 27.27
C LEU A 314 7.96 6.64 27.98
N GLY A 315 6.62 6.57 27.96
CA GLY A 315 5.73 7.53 28.60
C GLY A 315 6.04 8.97 28.16
N PRO A 316 6.26 9.91 29.09
CA PRO A 316 6.60 11.30 28.77
C PRO A 316 7.89 11.49 27.96
N ARG A 317 8.77 10.49 27.90
CA ARG A 317 10.01 10.54 27.10
C ARG A 317 9.81 10.18 25.63
N PHE A 318 8.63 9.67 25.28
CA PHE A 318 8.32 9.32 23.90
C PHE A 318 8.40 10.56 23.00
N ASP A 319 9.24 10.49 21.97
CA ASP A 319 9.31 11.49 20.90
C ASP A 319 9.02 10.80 19.57
N ILE A 320 7.97 11.25 18.88
CA ILE A 320 7.56 10.69 17.59
C ILE A 320 8.67 10.76 16.53
N ARG A 321 9.52 11.80 16.59
CA ARG A 321 10.64 11.99 15.69
C ARG A 321 11.70 10.91 15.88
N ARG A 322 12.02 10.60 17.15
CA ARG A 322 12.97 9.55 17.51
C ARG A 322 12.43 8.17 17.15
N PHE A 323 11.13 7.93 17.34
CA PHE A 323 10.48 6.70 16.90
C PHE A 323 10.59 6.48 15.38
N HIS A 324 10.31 7.49 14.57
CA HIS A 324 10.44 7.39 13.11
C HIS A 324 11.89 7.15 12.69
N ASP A 325 12.84 7.90 13.24
CA ASP A 325 14.27 7.70 12.96
C ASP A 325 14.72 6.28 13.31
N ALA A 326 14.28 5.74 14.46
CA ALA A 326 14.59 4.38 14.89
C ALA A 326 14.12 3.33 13.87
N GLY A 327 12.96 3.52 13.24
CA GLY A 327 12.41 2.59 12.26
C GLY A 327 12.90 2.80 10.83
N LEU A 328 13.31 4.01 10.45
CA LEU A 328 13.62 4.38 9.05
C LEU A 328 15.10 4.41 8.71
N LEU A 329 15.98 4.72 9.67
CA LEU A 329 17.41 4.92 9.40
C LEU A 329 18.22 3.63 9.26
N TRP A 330 17.56 2.47 9.32
CA TRP A 330 18.20 1.16 9.32
C TRP A 330 17.98 0.36 8.03
N GLY A 331 17.39 1.02 7.02
CA GLY A 331 17.02 0.44 5.74
C GLY A 331 15.81 -0.50 5.85
N ALA A 332 15.39 -1.05 4.71
CA ALA A 332 14.26 -1.95 4.67
C ALA A 332 14.56 -3.27 5.39
N MET A 333 13.59 -3.78 6.15
CA MET A 333 13.74 -5.00 6.94
C MET A 333 12.42 -5.77 7.11
N PRO A 334 12.46 -7.07 7.46
CA PRO A 334 11.28 -7.82 7.93
C PRO A 334 10.60 -7.14 9.13
N LEU A 335 9.28 -7.26 9.28
CA LEU A 335 8.56 -6.64 10.41
C LEU A 335 9.04 -7.18 11.77
N ALA A 336 9.40 -8.47 11.84
CA ALA A 336 10.01 -9.06 13.05
C ALA A 336 11.41 -8.48 13.39
N VAL A 337 12.14 -7.94 12.41
CA VAL A 337 13.41 -7.23 12.64
C VAL A 337 13.11 -5.79 13.06
N LEU A 338 12.10 -5.15 12.47
CA LEU A 338 11.62 -3.84 12.89
C LEU A 338 11.19 -3.83 14.36
N ASP A 339 10.44 -4.84 14.81
CA ASP A 339 10.02 -4.97 16.22
C ASP A 339 11.24 -4.94 17.16
N ARG A 340 12.25 -5.79 16.87
CA ARG A 340 13.51 -5.82 17.64
C ARG A 340 14.28 -4.50 17.58
N ARG A 341 14.23 -3.78 16.47
CA ARG A 341 14.86 -2.46 16.36
C ARG A 341 14.17 -1.44 17.27
N ILE A 342 12.84 -1.47 17.32
CA ILE A 342 12.06 -0.63 18.22
C ILE A 342 12.29 -1.01 19.68
N ASP A 343 12.44 -2.29 20.01
CA ASP A 343 12.86 -2.74 21.34
C ASP A 343 14.20 -2.13 21.74
N ALA A 344 15.21 -2.19 20.86
CA ALA A 344 16.50 -1.56 21.11
C ALA A 344 16.38 -0.04 21.34
N TYR A 345 15.56 0.65 20.54
CA TYR A 345 15.28 2.08 20.74
C TYR A 345 14.67 2.37 22.12
N ILE A 346 13.72 1.54 22.58
CA ILE A 346 13.10 1.70 23.91
C ILE A 346 14.14 1.52 25.02
N GLN A 347 15.08 0.59 24.86
CA GLN A 347 16.16 0.38 25.85
C GLN A 347 17.21 1.51 25.86
N GLU A 348 17.42 2.18 24.72
CA GLU A 348 18.33 3.32 24.59
C GLU A 348 17.81 4.58 25.34
N GLY A 349 16.51 4.68 25.62
CA GLY A 349 15.89 5.76 26.40
C GLY A 349 15.25 6.84 25.54
#